data_AF-A0A539D9P8-F1
#
_entry.id   AF-A0A539D9P8-F1
#
_cell.length_a   1.000
_cell.length_b   1.000
_cell.length_c   1.000
_cell.angle_alpha   90.00
_cell.angle_beta   90.00
_cell.angle_gamma   90.00
#
_symmetry.space_group_name_H-M   'P 1'
#
loop_
_entity.id
_entity.type
_entity.pdbx_description
1 polymer ?
#
loop_
_entity_poly.entity_id
_entity_poly.type
_entity_poly.pdbx_seq_one_letter_code
_entity_poly.pdbx_strand_id
1 'polypeptide(L)'
;RRGAVVGLANKECLVCAGQLMMAEVQKHGATLLPVDSEHSAIFQVFEFDQKDKIEKIILTASGGPFRAKSRDEMADMTPEQAVAHPNWSMGAKISVDSASMFNKGLELIEAHHLFDMPEDRIDIVVHPQSVIHSLVAYVDGSVLAQLGSPDMRTPIAYALGWPNRIEAPAPKLDLAAIATLTFESPDPVRFPALRLAREALKAGGSAAAVMNAANEIAVAAFLNRRIGFLDIAQVVERTIDGVEQRRATSRRPWSDALPDSRSTMELSTLLNSVIHGVWYYVVIFLLILTVVVFVHELGHFLVARWNGVRVDVFSIGFGPEIWGWTDPKTGTRWRFSLVPLGGYVKFFGDADAASATGDDRPMTDEEKAVSFQHKRVGQRAAVVFAGPAANFVFAILGLAGLFLVLGQPVTQPVIGSVQAGSAAEVAGLKTGDRIVAINGNAVARFQDIQRIVRIEIERPLDLSVQRGAETFSVEAKPRVVQRKGVFGDMEKVPVLGISADPSSTRVISHSPGSALMESLRETEGMIRSTFIGIGQMINGTRDSEE
;
A
#
# COMPACT_ATOMS: atom_id res chain seq x y z
N ARG A 1 4.66 17.94 -18.58
CA ARG A 1 6.03 18.30 -19.06
C ARG A 1 6.54 17.46 -20.22
N ARG A 2 6.59 16.12 -20.16
CA ARG A 2 7.06 15.27 -21.29
C ARG A 2 6.08 15.16 -22.49
N GLY A 3 4.94 15.86 -22.47
CA GLY A 3 3.87 15.68 -23.46
C GLY A 3 3.24 14.28 -23.47
N ALA A 4 3.39 13.52 -22.37
CA ALA A 4 2.88 12.16 -22.28
C ALA A 4 1.37 12.12 -21.99
N VAL A 5 0.75 10.98 -22.30
CA VAL A 5 -0.56 10.61 -21.78
C VAL A 5 -0.38 10.12 -20.35
N VAL A 6 -1.14 10.68 -19.41
CA VAL A 6 -1.07 10.36 -17.98
C VAL A 6 -2.44 9.90 -17.51
N GLY A 7 -2.54 8.61 -17.16
CA GLY A 7 -3.68 8.09 -16.40
C GLY A 7 -3.60 8.59 -14.96
N LEU A 8 -4.45 9.55 -14.59
CA LEU A 8 -4.46 10.15 -13.26
C LEU A 8 -5.43 9.40 -12.35
N ALA A 9 -4.88 8.68 -11.38
CA ALA A 9 -5.64 8.05 -10.29
C ALA A 9 -5.54 8.81 -8.96
N ASN A 10 -4.62 9.78 -8.84
CA ASN A 10 -4.42 10.56 -7.62
C ASN A 10 -5.14 11.90 -7.72
N LYS A 11 -6.31 12.00 -7.10
CA LYS A 11 -7.15 13.21 -7.12
C LYS A 11 -6.54 14.37 -6.34
N GLU A 12 -5.76 14.08 -5.29
CA GLU A 12 -5.13 15.10 -4.43
C GLU A 12 -4.20 16.05 -5.22
N CYS A 13 -3.61 15.59 -6.33
CA CYS A 13 -2.85 16.43 -7.25
C CYS A 13 -3.67 17.60 -7.79
N LEU A 14 -4.87 17.32 -8.29
CA LEU A 14 -5.75 18.35 -8.86
C LEU A 14 -6.43 19.17 -7.78
N VAL A 15 -6.74 18.58 -6.63
CA VAL A 15 -7.29 19.33 -5.50
C VAL A 15 -6.28 20.37 -4.98
N CYS A 16 -5.02 20.00 -4.83
CA CYS A 16 -4.01 20.89 -4.24
C CYS A 16 -3.38 21.85 -5.25
N ALA A 17 -3.24 21.43 -6.51
CA ALA A 17 -2.47 22.14 -7.52
C ALA A 17 -3.16 22.16 -8.91
N GLY A 18 -4.48 22.09 -8.95
CA GLY A 18 -5.26 21.97 -10.19
C GLY A 18 -4.92 23.00 -11.26
N GLN A 19 -4.92 24.30 -10.92
CA GLN A 19 -4.55 25.36 -11.87
C GLN A 19 -3.14 25.18 -12.44
N LEU A 20 -2.16 24.86 -11.59
CA LEU A 20 -0.78 24.64 -12.00
C LEU A 20 -0.65 23.40 -12.89
N MET A 21 -1.28 22.30 -12.49
CA MET A 21 -1.24 21.04 -13.23
C MET A 21 -1.88 21.21 -14.61
N MET A 22 -3.07 21.81 -14.69
CA MET A 22 -3.76 22.03 -15.97
C MET A 22 -3.00 23.00 -16.88
N ALA A 23 -2.38 24.05 -16.33
CA ALA A 23 -1.51 24.93 -17.10
C ALA A 23 -0.28 24.19 -17.68
N GLU A 24 0.34 23.30 -16.90
CA GLU A 24 1.47 22.49 -17.36
C GLU A 24 1.06 21.39 -18.36
N VAL A 25 -0.17 20.87 -18.26
CA VAL A 25 -0.75 19.94 -19.24
C VAL A 25 -0.92 20.66 -20.58
N GLN A 26 -1.58 21.82 -20.58
CA GLN A 26 -1.79 22.64 -21.78
C GLN A 26 -0.47 23.10 -22.41
N LYS A 27 0.43 23.67 -21.62
CA LYS A 27 1.73 24.19 -22.08
C LYS A 27 2.58 23.14 -22.79
N HIS A 28 2.49 21.88 -22.37
CA HIS A 28 3.32 20.80 -22.88
C HIS A 28 2.59 19.83 -23.79
N GLY A 29 1.33 20.11 -24.16
CA GLY A 29 0.52 19.22 -25.00
C GLY A 29 0.38 17.80 -24.42
N ALA A 30 0.36 17.68 -23.10
CA ALA A 30 0.11 16.40 -22.44
C ALA A 30 -1.39 16.07 -22.45
N THR A 31 -1.73 14.79 -22.34
CA THR A 31 -3.12 14.35 -22.17
C THR A 31 -3.30 13.80 -20.78
N LEU A 32 -4.31 14.28 -20.05
CA LEU A 32 -4.66 13.78 -18.73
C LEU A 32 -5.93 12.94 -18.84
N LEU A 33 -5.82 11.64 -18.58
CA LEU A 33 -6.94 10.71 -18.62
C LEU A 33 -7.35 10.37 -17.17
N PRO A 34 -8.58 10.70 -16.75
CA PRO A 34 -9.02 10.34 -15.41
C PRO A 34 -9.20 8.83 -15.26
N VAL A 35 -8.62 8.29 -14.20
CA VAL A 35 -8.77 6.88 -13.80
C VAL A 35 -9.80 6.71 -12.69
N ASP A 36 -10.10 7.78 -11.94
CA ASP A 36 -11.20 7.77 -10.97
C ASP A 36 -12.54 7.48 -11.66
N SER A 37 -13.40 6.69 -11.02
CA SER A 37 -14.52 6.04 -11.71
C SER A 37 -15.51 7.06 -12.30
N GLU A 38 -15.80 8.10 -11.53
CA GLU A 38 -16.74 9.16 -11.86
C GLU A 38 -16.19 10.07 -12.97
N HIS A 39 -14.93 10.46 -12.86
CA HIS A 39 -14.27 11.30 -13.86
C HIS A 39 -14.03 10.52 -15.16
N SER A 40 -13.70 9.24 -15.10
CA SER A 40 -13.61 8.36 -16.26
C SER A 40 -14.97 8.20 -16.95
N ALA A 41 -16.04 8.09 -16.16
CA ALA A 41 -17.41 8.04 -16.65
C ALA A 41 -17.80 9.33 -17.37
N ILE A 42 -17.53 10.49 -16.78
CA ILE A 42 -17.75 11.80 -17.42
C ILE A 42 -16.94 11.87 -18.71
N PHE A 43 -15.65 11.59 -18.67
CA PHE A 43 -14.76 11.69 -19.82
C PHE A 43 -15.25 10.84 -21.02
N GLN A 44 -15.84 9.68 -20.76
CA GLN A 44 -16.39 8.80 -21.81
C GLN A 44 -17.65 9.34 -22.50
N VAL A 45 -18.40 10.24 -21.87
CA VAL A 45 -19.65 10.80 -22.39
C VAL A 45 -19.61 12.32 -22.54
N PHE A 46 -18.44 12.93 -22.33
CA PHE A 46 -18.20 14.36 -22.41
C PHE A 46 -17.77 14.72 -23.83
N GLU A 47 -18.54 15.58 -24.50
CA GLU A 47 -18.22 16.08 -25.83
C GLU A 47 -17.34 17.33 -25.75
N PHE A 48 -16.01 17.12 -25.78
CA PHE A 48 -15.02 18.19 -25.64
C PHE A 48 -15.11 19.27 -26.74
N ASP A 49 -15.62 18.92 -27.92
CA ASP A 49 -15.87 19.81 -29.05
C ASP A 49 -17.19 20.58 -28.97
N GLN A 50 -18.11 20.16 -28.09
CA GLN A 50 -19.42 20.79 -27.87
C GLN A 50 -19.61 21.25 -26.42
N LYS A 51 -18.53 21.69 -25.78
CA LYS A 51 -18.54 22.09 -24.36
C LYS A 51 -19.57 23.18 -24.03
N ASP A 52 -19.88 24.07 -24.98
CA ASP A 52 -20.91 25.12 -24.83
C ASP A 52 -22.35 24.56 -24.78
N LYS A 53 -22.55 23.31 -25.24
CA LYS A 53 -23.83 22.59 -25.19
C LYS A 53 -24.02 21.76 -23.92
N ILE A 54 -22.96 21.56 -23.15
CA ILE A 54 -23.05 20.84 -21.87
C ILE A 54 -23.70 21.79 -20.86
N GLU A 55 -24.86 21.42 -20.30
CA GLU A 55 -25.59 22.15 -19.27
C GLU A 55 -24.93 21.99 -17.89
N LYS A 56 -24.56 20.77 -17.50
CA LYS A 56 -23.90 20.46 -16.23
C LYS A 56 -23.34 19.04 -16.20
N ILE A 57 -22.39 18.82 -15.31
CA ILE A 57 -21.90 17.50 -14.92
C ILE A 57 -22.65 17.04 -13.68
N ILE A 58 -22.96 15.75 -13.59
CA ILE A 58 -23.63 15.14 -12.43
C ILE A 58 -22.75 14.01 -11.90
N LEU A 59 -22.09 14.26 -10.77
CA LEU A 59 -21.29 13.27 -10.04
C LEU A 59 -22.21 12.38 -9.21
N THR A 60 -22.15 11.07 -9.41
CA THR A 60 -22.88 10.11 -8.57
C THR A 60 -22.08 9.70 -7.35
N ALA A 61 -22.69 9.60 -6.18
CA ALA A 61 -22.05 9.11 -4.94
C ALA A 61 -22.79 7.88 -4.41
N SER A 62 -22.10 6.91 -3.81
CA SER A 62 -22.77 5.79 -3.10
C SER A 62 -23.55 6.27 -1.86
N GLY A 63 -23.13 7.40 -1.28
CA GLY A 63 -23.58 7.92 0.01
C GLY A 63 -22.85 7.31 1.22
N GLY A 64 -21.95 6.35 0.99
CA GLY A 64 -21.16 5.69 2.04
C GLY A 64 -22.00 4.82 3.00
N PRO A 65 -21.36 4.17 3.99
CA PRO A 65 -22.04 3.31 4.96
C PRO A 65 -23.06 4.05 5.84
N PHE A 66 -22.95 5.38 5.97
CA PHE A 66 -23.79 6.20 6.85
C PHE A 66 -24.90 6.96 6.12
N ARG A 67 -25.13 6.68 4.83
CA ARG A 67 -26.18 7.30 4.00
C ARG A 67 -27.56 7.34 4.67
N ALA A 68 -27.94 6.28 5.38
CA ALA A 68 -29.24 6.14 6.04
C ALA A 68 -29.22 6.47 7.54
N LYS A 69 -28.07 6.90 8.08
CA LYS A 69 -27.93 7.23 9.50
C LYS A 69 -28.35 8.66 9.78
N SER A 70 -28.95 8.86 10.95
CA SER A 70 -29.19 10.18 11.52
C SER A 70 -27.88 10.77 12.03
N ARG A 71 -27.84 12.10 12.20
CA ARG A 71 -26.65 12.79 12.71
C ARG A 71 -26.30 12.32 14.13
N ASP A 72 -27.29 12.05 14.97
CA ASP A 72 -27.06 11.55 16.34
C ASP A 72 -26.43 10.15 16.31
N GLU A 73 -26.91 9.25 15.44
CA GLU A 73 -26.26 7.94 15.25
C GLU A 73 -24.83 8.08 14.73
N MET A 74 -24.57 9.05 13.84
CA MET A 74 -23.23 9.29 13.29
C MET A 74 -22.22 9.76 14.33
N ALA A 75 -22.66 10.32 15.47
CA ALA A 75 -21.77 10.81 16.53
C ALA A 75 -20.96 9.67 17.18
N ASP A 76 -21.55 8.48 17.30
CA ASP A 76 -20.96 7.33 17.96
C ASP A 76 -20.30 6.33 17.00
N MET A 77 -20.17 6.68 15.71
CA MET A 77 -19.63 5.76 14.70
C MET A 77 -18.13 5.52 14.87
N THR A 78 -17.72 4.26 14.73
CA THR A 78 -16.32 3.84 14.89
C THR A 78 -15.56 3.79 13.56
N PRO A 79 -14.22 3.78 13.59
CA PRO A 79 -13.39 3.56 12.40
C PRO A 79 -13.76 2.29 11.64
N GLU A 80 -14.06 1.20 12.34
CA GLU A 80 -14.42 -0.08 11.71
C GLU A 80 -15.72 0.02 10.93
N GLN A 81 -16.71 0.74 11.46
CA GLN A 81 -17.99 0.98 10.79
C GLN A 81 -17.82 1.89 9.57
N ALA A 82 -16.96 2.91 9.67
CA ALA A 82 -16.70 3.84 8.56
C ALA A 82 -15.90 3.18 7.43
N VAL A 83 -15.01 2.23 7.74
CA VAL A 83 -14.20 1.51 6.74
C VAL A 83 -15.00 0.43 6.00
N ALA A 84 -16.08 -0.07 6.60
CA ALA A 84 -16.97 -1.08 6.03
C ALA A 84 -17.89 -0.51 4.92
N HIS A 85 -17.31 -0.20 3.76
CA HIS A 85 -18.05 0.34 2.61
C HIS A 85 -18.92 -0.72 1.93
N PRO A 86 -20.19 -0.41 1.54
CA PRO A 86 -21.14 -1.41 1.01
C PRO A 86 -20.76 -2.01 -0.35
N ASN A 87 -20.21 -1.21 -1.27
CA ASN A 87 -20.01 -1.64 -2.67
C ASN A 87 -18.55 -1.71 -3.13
N TRP A 88 -17.61 -1.18 -2.35
CA TRP A 88 -16.25 -0.91 -2.82
C TRP A 88 -15.25 -1.38 -1.77
N SER A 89 -14.17 -2.04 -2.23
CA SER A 89 -13.05 -2.43 -1.38
C SER A 89 -11.89 -1.44 -1.56
N MET A 90 -11.78 -0.49 -0.62
CA MET A 90 -10.86 0.66 -0.71
C MET A 90 -9.98 0.77 0.54
N GLY A 91 -8.93 1.60 0.46
CA GLY A 91 -8.07 1.90 1.60
C GLY A 91 -8.84 2.68 2.69
N ALA A 92 -8.41 2.53 3.95
CA ALA A 92 -9.15 3.06 5.10
C ALA A 92 -9.48 4.56 5.01
N LYS A 93 -8.53 5.39 4.53
CA LYS A 93 -8.74 6.83 4.32
C LYS A 93 -9.88 7.11 3.34
N ILE A 94 -9.86 6.45 2.17
CA ILE A 94 -10.88 6.61 1.13
C ILE A 94 -12.25 6.10 1.64
N SER A 95 -12.27 5.02 2.40
CA SER A 95 -13.52 4.53 3.00
C SER A 95 -14.13 5.53 4.00
N VAL A 96 -13.31 6.16 4.85
CA VAL A 96 -13.77 7.23 5.76
C VAL A 96 -14.20 8.49 4.99
N ASP A 97 -13.46 8.87 3.95
CA ASP A 97 -13.82 9.97 3.05
C ASP A 97 -15.15 9.70 2.33
N SER A 98 -15.44 8.46 1.94
CA SER A 98 -16.73 8.06 1.37
C SER A 98 -17.84 8.13 2.42
N ALA A 99 -17.58 7.63 3.64
CA ALA A 99 -18.53 7.68 4.75
C ALA A 99 -18.92 9.12 5.15
N SER A 100 -18.00 10.08 4.98
CA SER A 100 -18.20 11.50 5.30
C SER A 100 -18.55 12.38 4.09
N MET A 101 -18.60 11.78 2.89
CA MET A 101 -18.68 12.45 1.58
C MET A 101 -17.53 13.42 1.25
N PHE A 102 -16.43 13.46 2.02
CA PHE A 102 -15.22 14.18 1.60
C PHE A 102 -14.66 13.63 0.28
N ASN A 103 -14.79 12.33 0.01
CA ASN A 103 -14.35 11.75 -1.26
C ASN A 103 -15.04 12.46 -2.44
N LYS A 104 -16.36 12.63 -2.33
CA LYS A 104 -17.17 13.31 -3.36
C LYS A 104 -16.91 14.82 -3.41
N GLY A 105 -16.59 15.44 -2.27
CA GLY A 105 -16.16 16.85 -2.23
C GLY A 105 -14.83 17.08 -2.95
N LEU A 106 -13.85 16.19 -2.77
CA LEU A 106 -12.58 16.24 -3.49
C LEU A 106 -12.77 16.01 -4.99
N GLU A 107 -13.64 15.08 -5.37
CA GLU A 107 -13.99 14.83 -6.77
C GLU A 107 -14.71 16.00 -7.43
N LEU A 108 -15.52 16.77 -6.68
CA LEU A 108 -16.10 18.01 -7.22
C LEU A 108 -15.02 19.00 -7.65
N ILE A 109 -13.97 19.17 -6.84
CA ILE A 109 -12.84 20.05 -7.16
C ILE A 109 -12.03 19.50 -8.34
N GLU A 110 -11.83 18.18 -8.37
CA GLU A 110 -11.15 17.52 -9.49
C GLU A 110 -11.91 17.69 -10.81
N ALA A 111 -13.23 17.47 -10.82
CA ALA A 111 -14.09 17.67 -11.99
C ALA A 111 -14.05 19.12 -12.50
N HIS A 112 -14.03 20.11 -11.60
CA HIS A 112 -13.86 21.51 -11.96
C HIS A 112 -12.58 21.72 -12.78
N HIS A 113 -11.46 21.14 -12.36
CA HIS A 113 -10.19 21.28 -13.05
C HIS A 113 -10.08 20.44 -14.33
N LEU A 114 -10.54 19.19 -14.31
CA LEU A 114 -10.45 18.27 -15.46
C LEU A 114 -11.28 18.74 -16.65
N PHE A 115 -12.50 19.20 -16.38
CA PHE A 115 -13.49 19.53 -17.42
C PHE A 115 -13.67 21.03 -17.60
N ASP A 116 -12.98 21.85 -16.79
CA ASP A 116 -13.07 23.32 -16.78
C ASP A 116 -14.54 23.76 -16.68
N MET A 117 -15.23 23.21 -15.67
CA MET A 117 -16.65 23.42 -15.41
C MET A 117 -16.83 24.23 -14.11
N PRO A 118 -17.58 25.34 -14.08
CA PRO A 118 -17.79 26.09 -12.85
C PRO A 118 -18.56 25.27 -11.81
N GLU A 119 -18.41 25.59 -10.53
CA GLU A 119 -18.89 24.70 -9.45
C GLU A 119 -20.41 24.54 -9.43
N ASP A 120 -21.14 25.57 -9.82
CA ASP A 120 -22.59 25.63 -9.89
C ASP A 120 -23.15 24.76 -11.02
N ARG A 121 -22.29 24.34 -11.95
CA ARG A 121 -22.59 23.38 -13.03
C ARG A 121 -22.04 21.98 -12.76
N ILE A 122 -21.64 21.69 -11.51
CA ILE A 122 -21.27 20.35 -11.05
C ILE A 122 -22.24 19.95 -9.95
N ASP A 123 -23.21 19.12 -10.31
CA ASP A 123 -24.19 18.55 -9.39
C ASP A 123 -23.69 17.25 -8.77
N ILE A 124 -24.25 16.91 -7.61
CA ILE A 124 -23.99 15.63 -6.93
C ILE A 124 -25.33 14.97 -6.64
N VAL A 125 -25.45 13.69 -7.02
CA VAL A 125 -26.61 12.84 -6.71
C VAL A 125 -26.14 11.59 -6.00
N VAL A 126 -26.88 11.14 -4.99
CA VAL A 126 -26.61 9.87 -4.33
C VAL A 126 -27.27 8.75 -5.14
N HIS A 127 -26.46 7.84 -5.64
CA HIS A 127 -26.83 6.64 -6.38
C HIS A 127 -26.26 5.40 -5.66
N PRO A 128 -27.01 4.80 -4.72
CA PRO A 128 -26.52 3.74 -3.86
C PRO A 128 -26.03 2.48 -4.55
N GLN A 129 -26.58 2.15 -5.71
CA GLN A 129 -26.23 0.93 -6.44
C GLN A 129 -24.85 1.05 -7.11
N SER A 130 -24.34 2.29 -7.28
CA SER A 130 -23.03 2.57 -7.90
C SER A 130 -22.86 1.92 -9.29
N VAL A 131 -23.95 1.81 -10.03
CA VAL A 131 -23.98 1.26 -11.41
C VAL A 131 -23.79 2.37 -12.43
N ILE A 132 -24.46 3.50 -12.23
CA ILE A 132 -24.19 4.72 -12.97
C ILE A 132 -23.06 5.44 -12.26
N HIS A 133 -21.95 5.66 -12.96
CA HIS A 133 -20.74 6.23 -12.37
C HIS A 133 -20.68 7.75 -12.50
N SER A 134 -21.31 8.37 -13.50
CA SER A 134 -21.61 9.81 -13.58
C SER A 134 -22.39 10.11 -14.85
N LEU A 135 -22.90 11.34 -14.94
CA LEU A 135 -23.69 11.81 -16.07
C LEU A 135 -23.24 13.18 -16.56
N VAL A 136 -23.54 13.48 -17.82
CA VAL A 136 -23.38 14.80 -18.45
C VAL A 136 -24.72 15.18 -19.05
N ALA A 137 -25.26 16.31 -18.60
CA ALA A 137 -26.52 16.86 -19.10
C ALA A 137 -26.23 17.94 -20.15
N TYR A 138 -27.04 17.99 -21.21
CA TYR A 138 -26.92 18.90 -22.34
C TYR A 138 -28.12 19.84 -22.43
N VAL A 139 -27.93 21.00 -23.07
CA VAL A 139 -28.94 22.07 -23.19
C VAL A 139 -30.20 21.68 -23.97
N ASP A 140 -30.18 20.57 -24.70
CA ASP A 140 -31.34 20.02 -25.40
C ASP A 140 -32.20 19.10 -24.50
N GLY A 141 -31.80 18.92 -23.24
CA GLY A 141 -32.46 18.06 -22.26
C GLY A 141 -31.96 16.61 -22.26
N SER A 142 -31.03 16.25 -23.15
CA SER A 142 -30.41 14.92 -23.12
C SER A 142 -29.45 14.77 -21.95
N VAL A 143 -29.36 13.55 -21.42
CA VAL A 143 -28.42 13.20 -20.36
C VAL A 143 -27.72 11.91 -20.76
N LEU A 144 -26.41 11.98 -20.93
CA LEU A 144 -25.58 10.82 -21.20
C LEU A 144 -24.98 10.31 -19.89
N ALA A 145 -24.96 8.99 -19.73
CA ALA A 145 -24.44 8.34 -18.53
C ALA A 145 -23.55 7.18 -18.91
N GLN A 146 -22.46 6.99 -18.18
CA GLN A 146 -21.66 5.78 -18.28
C GLN A 146 -22.06 4.82 -17.14
N LEU A 147 -22.35 3.57 -17.53
CA LEU A 147 -22.75 2.49 -16.63
C LEU A 147 -21.67 1.41 -16.63
N GLY A 148 -21.44 0.81 -15.47
CA GLY A 148 -20.49 -0.29 -15.30
C GLY A 148 -20.76 -1.08 -14.01
N SER A 149 -20.16 -2.26 -13.91
CA SER A 149 -20.00 -2.89 -12.60
C SER A 149 -19.03 -2.03 -11.77
N PRO A 150 -19.20 -1.92 -10.44
CA PRO A 150 -18.34 -1.12 -9.57
C PRO A 150 -16.95 -1.76 -9.44
N ASP A 151 -16.14 -1.60 -10.48
CA ASP A 151 -14.83 -2.25 -10.64
C ASP A 151 -13.85 -1.31 -11.36
N MET A 152 -12.75 -0.97 -10.67
CA MET A 152 -11.73 -0.04 -11.17
C MET A 152 -10.98 -0.55 -12.39
N ARG A 153 -11.03 -1.85 -12.70
CA ARG A 153 -10.40 -2.38 -13.92
C ARG A 153 -11.02 -1.78 -15.18
N THR A 154 -12.29 -1.37 -15.13
CA THR A 154 -12.98 -0.73 -16.26
C THR A 154 -12.40 0.66 -16.59
N PRO A 155 -12.35 1.65 -15.68
CA PRO A 155 -11.75 2.95 -15.97
C PRO A 155 -10.24 2.88 -16.21
N ILE A 156 -9.51 1.95 -15.56
CA ILE A 156 -8.08 1.71 -15.84
C ILE A 156 -7.89 1.20 -17.28
N ALA A 157 -8.65 0.20 -17.70
CA ALA A 157 -8.57 -0.33 -19.05
C ALA A 157 -8.94 0.73 -20.10
N TYR A 158 -9.93 1.58 -19.81
CA TYR A 158 -10.25 2.72 -20.68
C TYR A 158 -9.06 3.67 -20.82
N ALA A 159 -8.42 4.08 -19.71
CA ALA A 159 -7.27 4.97 -19.75
C ALA A 159 -6.06 4.35 -20.48
N LEU A 160 -5.83 3.04 -20.35
CA LEU A 160 -4.74 2.32 -21.02
C LEU A 160 -5.02 2.08 -22.53
N GLY A 161 -6.27 1.84 -22.90
CA GLY A 161 -6.68 1.58 -24.27
C GLY A 161 -6.91 2.83 -25.11
N TRP A 162 -7.08 3.99 -24.46
CA TRP A 162 -7.48 5.24 -25.11
C TRP A 162 -6.56 5.62 -26.29
N PRO A 163 -7.12 6.04 -27.45
CA PRO A 163 -8.54 6.32 -27.71
C PRO A 163 -9.37 5.09 -28.10
N ASN A 164 -8.76 3.91 -28.17
CA ASN A 164 -9.44 2.65 -28.46
C ASN A 164 -10.00 2.01 -27.17
N ARG A 165 -10.63 0.85 -27.31
CA ARG A 165 -11.02 0.01 -26.18
C ARG A 165 -10.20 -1.27 -26.16
N ILE A 166 -9.85 -1.71 -24.97
CA ILE A 166 -9.21 -3.00 -24.70
C ILE A 166 -10.11 -3.84 -23.79
N GLU A 167 -9.91 -5.15 -23.80
CA GLU A 167 -10.61 -6.04 -22.88
C GLU A 167 -10.14 -5.79 -21.45
N ALA A 168 -11.09 -5.73 -20.52
CA ALA A 168 -10.84 -5.62 -19.09
C ALA A 168 -11.37 -6.88 -18.40
N PRO A 169 -10.63 -7.49 -17.47
CA PRO A 169 -11.12 -8.64 -16.72
C PRO A 169 -12.12 -8.22 -15.63
N ALA A 170 -13.17 -7.47 -15.98
CA ALA A 170 -14.21 -6.98 -15.07
C ALA A 170 -15.56 -7.69 -15.34
N PRO A 171 -16.41 -7.90 -14.33
CA PRO A 171 -17.74 -8.47 -14.52
C PRO A 171 -18.57 -7.61 -15.50
N LYS A 172 -19.25 -8.27 -16.45
CA LYS A 172 -20.18 -7.58 -17.34
C LYS A 172 -21.44 -7.16 -16.56
N LEU A 173 -21.97 -6.00 -16.90
CA LEU A 173 -23.18 -5.46 -16.29
C LEU A 173 -24.40 -6.29 -16.71
N ASP A 174 -25.23 -6.69 -15.73
CA ASP A 174 -26.53 -7.32 -15.96
C ASP A 174 -27.63 -6.44 -15.36
N LEU A 175 -28.30 -5.66 -16.22
CA LEU A 175 -29.36 -4.74 -15.82
C LEU A 175 -30.59 -5.47 -15.27
N ALA A 176 -30.91 -6.66 -15.80
CA ALA A 176 -32.04 -7.44 -15.33
C ALA A 176 -31.81 -7.95 -13.90
N ALA A 177 -30.57 -8.35 -13.59
CA ALA A 177 -30.18 -8.74 -12.23
C ALA A 177 -30.15 -7.56 -11.25
N ILE A 178 -29.76 -6.36 -11.69
CA ILE A 178 -29.74 -5.14 -10.85
C ILE A 178 -31.17 -4.67 -10.54
N ALA A 179 -32.07 -4.78 -11.51
CA ALA A 179 -33.50 -4.45 -11.46
C ALA A 179 -33.87 -2.99 -11.15
N THR A 180 -33.33 -2.39 -10.08
CA THR A 180 -33.73 -1.06 -9.60
C THR A 180 -32.52 -0.15 -9.41
N LEU A 181 -32.57 1.04 -10.01
CA LEU A 181 -31.63 2.13 -9.81
C LEU A 181 -32.36 3.27 -9.11
N THR A 182 -31.83 3.75 -8.00
CA THR A 182 -32.43 4.84 -7.22
C THR A 182 -31.51 6.05 -7.17
N PHE A 183 -32.10 7.23 -7.05
CA PHE A 183 -31.39 8.49 -6.93
C PHE A 183 -32.00 9.32 -5.80
N GLU A 184 -31.17 9.94 -4.99
CA GLU A 184 -31.59 10.88 -3.96
C GLU A 184 -30.65 12.07 -3.87
N SER A 185 -31.14 13.22 -3.40
CA SER A 185 -30.28 14.38 -3.15
C SER A 185 -29.41 14.12 -1.91
N PRO A 186 -28.12 14.50 -1.92
CA PRO A 186 -27.31 14.44 -0.72
C PRO A 186 -27.85 15.37 0.36
N ASP A 187 -27.76 14.96 1.62
CA ASP A 187 -28.20 15.75 2.75
C ASP A 187 -27.07 16.70 3.22
N PRO A 188 -27.23 18.02 3.06
CA PRO A 188 -26.17 18.99 3.36
C PRO A 188 -25.89 19.13 4.87
N VAL A 189 -26.81 18.71 5.73
CA VAL A 189 -26.65 18.79 7.20
C VAL A 189 -25.88 17.58 7.72
N ARG A 190 -26.15 16.39 7.17
CA ARG A 190 -25.41 15.16 7.50
C ARG A 190 -24.01 15.15 6.89
N PHE A 191 -23.86 15.71 5.69
CA PHE A 191 -22.62 15.68 4.93
C PHE A 191 -22.11 17.09 4.57
N PRO A 192 -21.63 17.86 5.58
CA PRO A 192 -21.11 19.21 5.37
C PRO A 192 -19.89 19.26 4.44
N ALA A 193 -19.18 18.14 4.23
CA ALA A 193 -18.03 18.03 3.36
C ALA A 193 -18.29 18.58 1.93
N LEU A 194 -19.49 18.38 1.38
CA LEU A 194 -19.85 18.88 0.06
C LEU A 194 -19.92 20.40 0.01
N ARG A 195 -20.48 21.02 1.06
CA ARG A 195 -20.52 22.47 1.21
C ARG A 195 -19.10 23.02 1.35
N LEU A 196 -18.30 22.43 2.24
CA LEU A 196 -16.91 22.85 2.47
C LEU A 196 -16.07 22.78 1.19
N ALA A 197 -16.24 21.74 0.36
CA ALA A 197 -15.56 21.65 -0.92
C ALA A 197 -15.96 22.76 -1.91
N ARG A 198 -17.26 23.09 -1.98
CA ARG A 198 -17.75 24.21 -2.81
C ARG A 198 -17.23 25.55 -2.31
N GLU A 199 -17.23 25.78 -1.00
CA GLU A 199 -16.68 26.99 -0.38
C GLU A 199 -15.18 27.12 -0.65
N ALA A 200 -14.42 26.04 -0.46
CA ALA A 200 -12.99 26.00 -0.75
C ALA A 200 -12.68 26.27 -2.23
N LEU A 201 -13.50 25.74 -3.14
CA LEU A 201 -13.34 25.99 -4.58
C LEU A 201 -13.62 27.45 -4.93
N LYS A 202 -14.69 28.05 -4.37
CA LYS A 202 -15.04 29.47 -4.56
C LYS A 202 -14.00 30.42 -3.99
N ALA A 203 -13.45 30.10 -2.82
CA ALA A 203 -12.39 30.89 -2.19
C ALA A 203 -11.12 30.89 -3.05
N GLY A 204 -10.87 29.82 -3.81
CA GLY A 204 -9.72 29.68 -4.68
C GLY A 204 -8.39 29.69 -3.91
N GLY A 205 -7.30 30.01 -4.61
CA GLY A 205 -5.96 30.02 -4.02
C GLY A 205 -5.59 28.67 -3.42
N SER A 206 -5.19 28.65 -2.14
CA SER A 206 -4.83 27.41 -1.42
C SER A 206 -5.95 26.80 -0.57
N ALA A 207 -7.20 27.30 -0.66
CA ALA A 207 -8.28 26.82 0.21
C ALA A 207 -8.58 25.32 0.03
N ALA A 208 -8.61 24.83 -1.22
CA ALA A 208 -8.77 23.40 -1.52
C ALA A 208 -7.60 22.55 -0.98
N ALA A 209 -6.36 23.06 -1.06
CA ALA A 209 -5.19 22.39 -0.51
C ALA A 209 -5.22 22.32 1.04
N VAL A 210 -5.65 23.41 1.69
CA VAL A 210 -5.85 23.46 3.15
C VAL A 210 -6.94 22.48 3.57
N MET A 211 -8.06 22.43 2.84
CA MET A 211 -9.14 21.47 3.09
C MET A 211 -8.63 20.02 2.99
N ASN A 212 -7.91 19.68 1.91
CA ASN A 212 -7.37 18.33 1.74
C ASN A 212 -6.40 17.96 2.88
N ALA A 213 -5.46 18.86 3.21
CA ALA A 213 -4.50 18.63 4.28
C ALA A 213 -5.18 18.48 5.65
N ALA A 214 -6.16 19.33 5.96
CA ALA A 214 -6.93 19.24 7.19
C ALA A 214 -7.72 17.92 7.25
N ASN A 215 -8.31 17.49 6.14
CA ASN A 215 -9.05 16.24 6.04
C ASN A 215 -8.12 15.04 6.29
N GLU A 216 -6.93 14.99 5.67
CA GLU A 216 -5.97 13.90 5.90
C GLU A 216 -5.61 13.75 7.38
N ILE A 217 -5.34 14.85 8.07
CA ILE A 217 -5.01 14.85 9.51
C ILE A 217 -6.22 14.46 10.35
N ALA A 218 -7.42 14.97 10.02
CA ALA A 218 -8.64 14.67 10.76
C ALA A 218 -9.05 13.19 10.61
N VAL A 219 -9.00 12.64 9.39
CA VAL A 219 -9.25 11.22 9.13
C VAL A 219 -8.24 10.35 9.85
N ALA A 220 -6.95 10.70 9.82
CA ALA A 220 -5.93 9.98 10.59
C ALA A 220 -6.21 10.03 12.09
N ALA A 221 -6.64 11.17 12.64
CA ALA A 221 -7.03 11.29 14.04
C ALA A 221 -8.25 10.42 14.40
N PHE A 222 -9.27 10.37 13.53
CA PHE A 222 -10.45 9.52 13.69
C PHE A 222 -10.08 8.03 13.65
N LEU A 223 -9.31 7.61 12.65
CA LEU A 223 -8.82 6.22 12.53
C LEU A 223 -8.01 5.78 13.76
N ASN A 224 -7.28 6.72 14.39
CA ASN A 224 -6.56 6.50 15.63
C ASN A 224 -7.39 6.74 16.90
N ARG A 225 -8.72 6.85 16.79
CA ARG A 225 -9.67 7.03 17.89
C ARG A 225 -9.40 8.25 18.77
N ARG A 226 -8.85 9.32 18.20
CA ARG A 226 -8.55 10.58 18.92
C ARG A 226 -9.67 11.61 18.84
N ILE A 227 -10.49 11.54 17.80
CA ILE A 227 -11.67 12.39 17.58
C ILE A 227 -12.85 11.51 17.14
N GLY A 228 -14.08 12.02 17.30
CA GLY A 228 -15.29 11.37 16.81
C GLY A 228 -15.47 11.54 15.30
N PHE A 229 -16.39 10.77 14.70
CA PHE A 229 -16.63 10.82 13.25
C PHE A 229 -17.10 12.21 12.77
N LEU A 230 -18.03 12.83 13.51
CA LEU A 230 -18.53 14.18 13.19
C LEU A 230 -17.50 15.29 13.42
N ASP A 231 -16.42 15.02 14.16
CA ASP A 231 -15.36 15.99 14.39
C ASP A 231 -14.49 16.19 13.14
N ILE A 232 -14.48 15.23 12.20
CA ILE A 232 -13.69 15.34 10.96
C ILE A 232 -14.05 16.62 10.21
N ALA A 233 -15.34 16.81 9.92
CA ALA A 233 -15.82 18.01 9.24
C ALA A 233 -15.59 19.29 10.04
N GLN A 234 -15.75 19.23 11.37
CA GLN A 234 -15.53 20.39 12.24
C GLN A 234 -14.06 20.83 12.25
N VAL A 235 -13.12 19.88 12.27
CA VAL A 235 -11.68 20.17 12.21
C VAL A 235 -11.32 20.81 10.88
N VAL A 236 -11.86 20.28 9.77
CA VAL A 236 -11.64 20.85 8.43
C VAL A 236 -12.18 22.27 8.34
N GLU A 237 -13.44 22.48 8.72
CA GLU A 237 -14.10 23.79 8.70
C GLU A 237 -13.33 24.84 9.51
N ARG A 238 -13.00 24.54 10.78
CA ARG A 238 -12.21 25.45 11.64
C ARG A 238 -10.82 25.76 11.07
N THR A 239 -10.22 24.80 10.37
CA THR A 239 -8.89 25.00 9.77
C THR A 239 -8.96 25.96 8.59
N ILE A 240 -9.98 25.82 7.73
CA ILE A 240 -10.24 26.75 6.62
C ILE A 240 -10.49 28.16 7.17
N ASP A 241 -11.44 28.31 8.11
CA ASP A 241 -11.78 29.59 8.72
C ASP A 241 -10.56 30.26 9.38
N GLY A 242 -9.75 29.48 10.12
CA GLY A 242 -8.57 29.99 10.81
C GLY A 242 -7.45 30.44 9.87
N VAL A 243 -7.37 29.91 8.66
CA VAL A 243 -6.43 30.39 7.62
C VAL A 243 -6.96 31.68 7.00
N GLU A 244 -8.26 31.76 6.70
CA GLU A 244 -8.88 32.97 6.14
C GLU A 244 -8.80 34.17 7.07
N GLN A 245 -9.08 33.99 8.37
CA GLN A 245 -8.96 35.05 9.37
C GLN A 245 -7.52 35.59 9.48
N ARG A 246 -6.51 34.72 9.39
CA ARG A 246 -5.10 35.12 9.37
C ARG A 246 -4.73 35.90 8.11
N ARG A 247 -5.32 35.57 6.96
CA ARG A 247 -5.17 36.37 5.73
C ARG A 247 -5.79 37.75 5.90
N ALA A 248 -7.02 37.83 6.37
CA ALA A 248 -7.76 39.09 6.54
C ALA A 248 -7.09 40.07 7.52
N THR A 249 -6.44 39.55 8.57
CA THR A 249 -5.73 40.37 9.58
C THR A 249 -4.34 40.82 9.13
N SER A 250 -3.77 40.23 8.07
CA SER A 250 -2.49 40.65 7.49
C SER A 250 -2.65 41.89 6.58
N ARG A 251 -2.69 43.09 7.19
CA ARG A 251 -2.76 44.39 6.48
C ARG A 251 -1.46 44.75 5.75
N ARG A 252 -1.20 44.18 4.57
CA ARG A 252 -0.36 44.84 3.54
C ARG A 252 -1.09 44.86 2.19
N PRO A 253 -1.21 46.01 1.51
CA PRO A 253 -1.78 46.08 0.18
C PRO A 253 -0.85 45.35 -0.81
N TRP A 254 -1.38 44.35 -1.51
CA TRP A 254 -0.70 43.64 -2.60
C TRP A 254 -1.23 44.17 -3.94
N SER A 255 -0.71 45.28 -4.44
CA SER A 255 -1.15 45.83 -5.74
C SER A 255 -0.14 45.66 -6.89
N ASP A 256 1.07 45.13 -6.70
CA ASP A 256 2.05 45.06 -7.82
C ASP A 256 2.91 43.77 -7.87
N ALA A 257 2.38 42.63 -7.43
CA ALA A 257 3.12 41.36 -7.50
C ALA A 257 2.59 40.46 -8.62
N LEU A 258 3.35 40.39 -9.71
CA LEU A 258 3.51 39.20 -10.56
C LEU A 258 3.60 37.91 -9.69
N PRO A 259 3.29 36.73 -10.25
CA PRO A 259 3.12 35.50 -9.46
C PRO A 259 4.39 35.14 -8.66
N ASP A 260 4.43 35.51 -7.38
CA ASP A 260 5.65 35.45 -6.56
C ASP A 260 5.55 34.46 -5.38
N SER A 261 6.49 33.53 -5.41
CA SER A 261 7.24 32.80 -4.35
C SER A 261 6.63 32.30 -3.03
N ARG A 262 5.39 32.65 -2.65
CA ARG A 262 4.78 32.16 -1.39
C ARG A 262 3.97 30.88 -1.55
N SER A 263 3.30 30.69 -2.68
CA SER A 263 2.69 29.41 -3.06
C SER A 263 3.77 28.32 -3.19
N THR A 264 4.96 28.68 -3.68
CA THR A 264 6.13 27.79 -3.66
C THR A 264 6.66 27.54 -2.26
N MET A 265 6.42 28.39 -1.26
CA MET A 265 6.87 28.16 0.12
C MET A 265 5.96 27.16 0.87
N GLU A 266 4.64 27.23 0.69
CA GLU A 266 3.71 26.23 1.24
C GLU A 266 3.78 24.89 0.50
N LEU A 267 3.87 24.90 -0.83
CA LEU A 267 4.24 23.71 -1.61
C LEU A 267 5.63 23.21 -1.23
N SER A 268 6.61 24.08 -0.96
CA SER A 268 7.92 23.61 -0.49
C SER A 268 7.83 22.98 0.88
N THR A 269 6.92 23.41 1.76
CA THR A 269 6.80 22.85 3.10
C THR A 269 6.10 21.48 3.05
N LEU A 270 5.05 21.35 2.22
CA LEU A 270 4.35 20.09 1.93
C LEU A 270 5.20 19.11 1.12
N LEU A 271 5.88 19.60 0.08
CA LEU A 271 6.89 18.83 -0.65
C LEU A 271 7.99 18.44 0.31
N ASN A 272 8.49 19.31 1.18
CA ASN A 272 9.55 18.96 2.13
C ASN A 272 9.08 17.91 3.14
N SER A 273 7.84 17.92 3.64
CA SER A 273 7.34 16.85 4.51
C SER A 273 7.11 15.52 3.78
N VAL A 274 6.61 15.53 2.54
CA VAL A 274 6.48 14.32 1.71
C VAL A 274 7.85 13.80 1.27
N ILE A 275 8.73 14.69 0.82
CA ILE A 275 10.12 14.44 0.44
C ILE A 275 10.89 13.94 1.66
N HIS A 276 10.69 14.48 2.86
CA HIS A 276 11.27 13.94 4.10
C HIS A 276 10.71 12.57 4.44
N GLY A 277 9.41 12.32 4.26
CA GLY A 277 8.82 11.00 4.45
C GLY A 277 9.40 9.97 3.47
N VAL A 278 9.46 10.31 2.18
CA VAL A 278 10.04 9.47 1.13
C VAL A 278 11.54 9.27 1.36
N TRP A 279 12.30 10.33 1.66
CA TRP A 279 13.72 10.22 1.99
C TRP A 279 13.96 9.42 3.26
N TYR A 280 13.10 9.53 4.26
CA TYR A 280 13.20 8.71 5.46
C TYR A 280 13.11 7.22 5.10
N TYR A 281 12.12 6.82 4.30
CA TYR A 281 12.01 5.44 3.82
C TYR A 281 13.13 5.05 2.87
N VAL A 282 13.54 5.92 1.95
CA VAL A 282 14.65 5.66 1.01
C VAL A 282 15.97 5.51 1.75
N VAL A 283 16.26 6.37 2.73
CA VAL A 283 17.48 6.30 3.53
C VAL A 283 17.49 5.03 4.38
N ILE A 284 16.38 4.69 5.04
CA ILE A 284 16.28 3.44 5.81
C ILE A 284 16.42 2.22 4.89
N PHE A 285 15.75 2.24 3.73
CA PHE A 285 15.85 1.18 2.74
C PHE A 285 17.29 1.00 2.25
N LEU A 286 17.96 2.09 1.86
CA LEU A 286 19.35 2.06 1.42
C LEU A 286 20.28 1.58 2.54
N LEU A 287 20.03 1.99 3.78
CA LEU A 287 20.80 1.54 4.94
C LEU A 287 20.65 0.03 5.15
N ILE A 288 19.42 -0.48 5.18
CA ILE A 288 19.13 -1.92 5.34
C ILE A 288 19.73 -2.70 4.18
N LEU A 289 19.52 -2.25 2.94
CA LEU A 289 20.06 -2.89 1.74
C LEU A 289 21.59 -2.92 1.77
N THR A 290 22.24 -1.84 2.18
CA THR A 290 23.71 -1.77 2.31
C THR A 290 24.22 -2.80 3.31
N VAL A 291 23.57 -2.95 4.46
CA VAL A 291 23.96 -3.94 5.48
C VAL A 291 23.77 -5.37 4.97
N VAL A 292 22.60 -5.66 4.37
CA VAL A 292 22.30 -7.01 3.85
C VAL A 292 23.25 -7.38 2.71
N VAL A 293 23.53 -6.47 1.79
CA VAL A 293 24.47 -6.74 0.70
C VAL A 293 25.90 -6.84 1.22
N PHE A 294 26.30 -6.00 2.17
CA PHE A 294 27.62 -6.14 2.79
C PHE A 294 27.83 -7.52 3.40
N VAL A 295 26.85 -8.03 4.16
CA VAL A 295 26.92 -9.37 4.75
C VAL A 295 26.95 -10.46 3.68
N HIS A 296 26.18 -10.30 2.61
CA HIS A 296 26.19 -11.19 1.45
C HIS A 296 27.58 -11.27 0.81
N GLU A 297 28.16 -10.12 0.46
CA GLU A 297 29.50 -10.02 -0.12
C GLU A 297 30.57 -10.53 0.85
N LEU A 298 30.40 -10.28 2.16
CA LEU A 298 31.31 -10.78 3.19
C LEU A 298 31.32 -12.32 3.22
N GLY A 299 30.17 -12.96 3.01
CA GLY A 299 30.07 -14.42 2.87
C GLY A 299 30.94 -14.95 1.74
N HIS A 300 30.78 -14.38 0.53
CA HIS A 300 31.60 -14.70 -0.63
C HIS A 300 33.09 -14.47 -0.35
N PHE A 301 33.45 -13.33 0.23
CA PHE A 301 34.83 -12.95 0.56
C PHE A 301 35.50 -13.95 1.51
N LEU A 302 34.86 -14.27 2.63
CA LEU A 302 35.43 -15.13 3.67
C LEU A 302 35.65 -16.55 3.15
N VAL A 303 34.68 -17.12 2.43
CA VAL A 303 34.80 -18.49 1.89
C VAL A 303 35.77 -18.54 0.72
N ALA A 304 35.86 -17.49 -0.11
CA ALA A 304 36.87 -17.39 -1.16
C ALA A 304 38.28 -17.40 -0.56
N ARG A 305 38.51 -16.59 0.47
CA ARG A 305 39.78 -16.52 1.20
C ARG A 305 40.16 -17.85 1.83
N TRP A 306 39.20 -18.53 2.45
CA TRP A 306 39.42 -19.85 3.04
C TRP A 306 39.82 -20.90 1.97
N ASN A 307 39.25 -20.81 0.76
CA ASN A 307 39.63 -21.68 -0.35
C ASN A 307 40.91 -21.24 -1.09
N GLY A 308 41.63 -20.26 -0.56
CA GLY A 308 42.87 -19.74 -1.15
C GLY A 308 42.63 -19.03 -2.49
N VAL A 309 41.45 -18.45 -2.69
CA VAL A 309 41.16 -17.57 -3.83
C VAL A 309 41.62 -16.16 -3.46
N ARG A 310 42.40 -15.52 -4.33
CA ARG A 310 42.76 -14.11 -4.14
C ARG A 310 41.56 -13.23 -4.48
N VAL A 311 41.27 -12.30 -3.57
CA VAL A 311 40.24 -11.27 -3.78
C VAL A 311 40.93 -9.96 -4.09
N ASP A 312 40.69 -9.41 -5.26
CA ASP A 312 41.31 -8.15 -5.70
C ASP A 312 40.55 -6.94 -5.13
N VAL A 313 39.21 -6.99 -5.13
CA VAL A 313 38.36 -5.88 -4.67
C VAL A 313 37.20 -6.38 -3.82
N PHE A 314 36.93 -5.68 -2.72
CA PHE A 314 35.68 -5.74 -1.98
C PHE A 314 35.02 -4.37 -2.05
N SER A 315 33.86 -4.29 -2.69
CA SER A 315 33.15 -3.04 -2.95
C SER A 315 31.81 -2.99 -2.22
N ILE A 316 31.57 -1.91 -1.48
CA ILE A 316 30.23 -1.51 -1.05
C ILE A 316 29.75 -0.42 -2.01
N GLY A 317 28.69 -0.71 -2.74
CA GLY A 317 28.17 0.12 -3.82
C GLY A 317 28.85 -0.09 -5.18
N PHE A 318 28.36 0.65 -6.18
CA PHE A 318 28.82 0.64 -7.57
C PHE A 318 29.29 2.02 -8.04
N GLY A 319 30.05 2.03 -9.14
CA GLY A 319 30.54 3.25 -9.78
C GLY A 319 31.84 3.78 -9.18
N PRO A 320 32.12 5.09 -9.38
CA PRO A 320 33.36 5.72 -8.94
C PRO A 320 33.61 5.51 -7.45
N GLU A 321 34.87 5.20 -7.10
CA GLU A 321 35.30 5.08 -5.71
C GLU A 321 35.26 6.47 -5.05
N ILE A 322 34.54 6.59 -3.94
CA ILE A 322 34.59 7.78 -3.07
C ILE A 322 35.78 7.66 -2.12
N TRP A 323 35.93 6.48 -1.51
CA TRP A 323 36.96 6.22 -0.50
C TRP A 323 37.28 4.72 -0.44
N GLY A 324 38.52 4.40 -0.09
CA GLY A 324 38.97 3.01 0.02
C GLY A 324 40.41 2.89 0.48
N TRP A 325 40.78 1.68 0.89
CA TRP A 325 42.15 1.33 1.27
C TRP A 325 42.52 -0.05 0.74
N THR A 326 43.82 -0.29 0.60
CA THR A 326 44.32 -1.61 0.24
C THR A 326 44.88 -2.26 1.48
N ASP A 327 44.38 -3.45 1.83
CA ASP A 327 44.93 -4.22 2.94
C ASP A 327 46.32 -4.76 2.57
N PRO A 328 47.40 -4.34 3.25
CA PRO A 328 48.76 -4.73 2.89
C PRO A 328 49.05 -6.21 3.15
N LYS A 329 48.27 -6.90 3.99
CA LYS A 329 48.45 -8.34 4.25
C LYS A 329 47.85 -9.19 3.14
N THR A 330 46.74 -8.73 2.58
CA THR A 330 45.88 -9.55 1.72
C THR A 330 45.84 -9.09 0.27
N GLY A 331 46.29 -7.87 0.00
CA GLY A 331 46.24 -7.21 -1.31
C GLY A 331 44.85 -6.75 -1.74
N THR A 332 43.79 -6.97 -0.94
CA THR A 332 42.43 -6.58 -1.30
C THR A 332 42.23 -5.08 -1.21
N ARG A 333 41.69 -4.49 -2.28
CA ARG A 333 41.15 -3.13 -2.27
C ARG A 333 39.76 -3.13 -1.65
N TRP A 334 39.63 -2.58 -0.46
CA TRP A 334 38.36 -2.25 0.17
C TRP A 334 37.91 -0.88 -0.32
N ARG A 335 36.70 -0.77 -0.84
CA ARG A 335 36.21 0.49 -1.41
C ARG A 335 34.73 0.73 -1.14
N PHE A 336 34.42 2.01 -1.05
CA PHE A 336 33.08 2.58 -0.93
C PHE A 336 32.82 3.39 -2.18
N SER A 337 31.84 2.97 -2.97
CA SER A 337 31.51 3.59 -4.25
C SER A 337 30.28 4.50 -4.14
N LEU A 338 30.16 5.43 -5.10
CA LEU A 338 29.16 6.49 -5.08
C LEU A 338 27.71 6.01 -5.01
N VAL A 339 27.38 4.89 -5.64
CA VAL A 339 26.01 4.37 -5.69
C VAL A 339 25.83 3.29 -4.61
N PRO A 340 25.09 3.53 -3.52
CA PRO A 340 24.93 2.59 -2.40
C PRO A 340 23.94 1.44 -2.70
N LEU A 341 23.59 1.22 -3.97
CA LEU A 341 22.67 0.17 -4.41
C LEU A 341 23.43 -1.13 -4.69
N GLY A 342 23.87 -1.82 -3.63
CA GLY A 342 24.51 -3.13 -3.73
C GLY A 342 26.00 -3.13 -3.42
N GLY A 343 26.75 -4.05 -4.01
CA GLY A 343 28.16 -4.29 -3.74
C GLY A 343 28.65 -5.49 -4.55
N TYR A 344 29.96 -5.74 -4.52
CA TYR A 344 30.53 -6.94 -5.14
C TYR A 344 31.90 -7.31 -4.59
N VAL A 345 32.22 -8.59 -4.68
CA VAL A 345 33.57 -9.13 -4.49
C VAL A 345 34.17 -9.52 -5.84
N LYS A 346 35.31 -8.90 -6.21
CA LYS A 346 36.07 -9.27 -7.41
C LYS A 346 37.13 -10.30 -7.06
N PHE A 347 36.97 -11.50 -7.59
CA PHE A 347 37.99 -12.55 -7.49
C PHE A 347 39.06 -12.40 -8.57
N PHE A 348 40.26 -12.81 -8.24
CA PHE A 348 41.34 -12.85 -9.21
C PHE A 348 41.04 -13.88 -10.31
N GLY A 349 41.13 -13.43 -11.57
CA GLY A 349 40.80 -14.22 -12.76
C GLY A 349 39.31 -14.34 -13.06
N ASP A 350 38.46 -13.50 -12.45
CA ASP A 350 37.05 -13.38 -12.79
C ASP A 350 36.84 -12.23 -13.81
N ALA A 351 36.28 -12.55 -14.98
CA ALA A 351 36.09 -11.61 -16.08
C ALA A 351 34.77 -10.82 -15.98
N ASP A 352 33.80 -11.30 -15.18
CA ASP A 352 32.40 -10.85 -15.26
C ASP A 352 31.94 -9.91 -14.14
N ALA A 353 32.83 -9.52 -13.21
CA ALA A 353 32.47 -8.56 -12.16
C ALA A 353 32.49 -7.10 -12.68
N ALA A 354 31.44 -6.74 -13.42
CA ALA A 354 30.98 -5.39 -13.75
C ALA A 354 32.08 -4.34 -14.07
N SER A 355 32.73 -4.51 -15.23
CA SER A 355 33.61 -3.56 -15.92
C SER A 355 35.08 -3.51 -15.47
N ALA A 356 35.92 -4.35 -16.06
CA ALA A 356 37.29 -4.00 -16.49
C ALA A 356 37.79 -5.02 -17.53
N THR A 357 38.47 -4.53 -18.57
CA THR A 357 39.13 -5.29 -19.63
C THR A 357 39.89 -6.49 -19.06
N GLY A 358 39.43 -7.70 -19.38
CA GLY A 358 40.20 -8.92 -19.14
C GLY A 358 41.51 -8.80 -19.89
N ASP A 359 42.62 -8.81 -19.16
CA ASP A 359 43.94 -8.96 -19.75
C ASP A 359 44.05 -10.44 -20.13
N ASP A 360 43.83 -10.77 -21.41
CA ASP A 360 43.89 -12.12 -22.01
C ASP A 360 45.31 -12.73 -21.98
N ARG A 361 46.16 -12.32 -21.03
CA ARG A 361 47.49 -12.88 -20.85
C ARG A 361 47.38 -14.27 -20.24
N PRO A 362 48.13 -15.26 -20.76
CA PRO A 362 48.17 -16.59 -20.16
C PRO A 362 48.69 -16.50 -18.72
N MET A 363 47.89 -17.02 -17.78
CA MET A 363 48.21 -17.03 -16.35
C MET A 363 49.34 -18.02 -16.05
N THR A 364 50.25 -17.63 -15.15
CA THR A 364 51.27 -18.54 -14.60
C THR A 364 50.62 -19.60 -13.69
N ASP A 365 51.32 -20.70 -13.40
CA ASP A 365 50.76 -21.76 -12.55
C ASP A 365 50.54 -21.29 -11.09
N GLU A 366 51.33 -20.33 -10.62
CA GLU A 366 51.09 -19.65 -9.34
C GLU A 366 49.83 -18.78 -9.36
N GLU A 367 49.56 -18.07 -10.46
CA GLU A 367 48.36 -17.27 -10.67
C GLU A 367 47.10 -18.15 -10.78
N LYS A 368 47.20 -19.30 -11.45
CA LYS A 368 46.12 -20.31 -11.50
C LYS A 368 45.81 -20.88 -10.12
N ALA A 369 46.82 -21.09 -9.27
CA ALA A 369 46.62 -21.63 -7.92
C ALA A 369 45.74 -20.74 -7.04
N VAL A 370 45.71 -19.43 -7.28
CA VAL A 370 44.90 -18.44 -6.52
C VAL A 370 43.70 -17.90 -7.30
N SER A 371 43.53 -18.31 -8.56
CA SER A 371 42.42 -17.91 -9.44
C SER A 371 41.12 -18.65 -9.09
N PHE A 372 40.00 -17.94 -9.09
CA PHE A 372 38.68 -18.54 -8.83
C PHE A 372 38.30 -19.61 -9.85
N GLN A 373 38.54 -19.35 -11.14
CA GLN A 373 38.13 -20.25 -12.23
C GLN A 373 38.86 -21.60 -12.21
N HIS A 374 40.06 -21.63 -11.62
CA HIS A 374 40.91 -22.82 -11.54
C HIS A 374 40.70 -23.64 -10.26
N LYS A 375 39.81 -23.21 -9.35
CA LYS A 375 39.43 -24.02 -8.18
C LYS A 375 38.51 -25.16 -8.56
N ARG A 376 38.49 -26.20 -7.72
CA ARG A 376 37.58 -27.35 -7.89
C ARG A 376 36.12 -26.87 -7.89
N VAL A 377 35.25 -27.55 -8.62
CA VAL A 377 33.82 -27.23 -8.72
C VAL A 377 33.17 -27.08 -7.34
N GLY A 378 33.45 -27.98 -6.40
CA GLY A 378 32.92 -27.89 -5.03
C GLY A 378 33.37 -26.64 -4.25
N GLN A 379 34.61 -26.18 -4.47
CA GLN A 379 35.12 -24.95 -3.85
C GLN A 379 34.45 -23.72 -4.46
N ARG A 380 34.29 -23.71 -5.79
CA ARG A 380 33.59 -22.62 -6.50
C ARG A 380 32.13 -22.55 -6.07
N ALA A 381 31.46 -23.69 -5.99
CA ALA A 381 30.08 -23.79 -5.50
C ALA A 381 29.96 -23.30 -4.05
N ALA A 382 30.89 -23.67 -3.16
CA ALA A 382 30.89 -23.19 -1.78
C ALA A 382 31.04 -21.67 -1.70
N VAL A 383 31.93 -21.08 -2.50
CA VAL A 383 32.11 -19.61 -2.58
C VAL A 383 30.84 -18.91 -3.06
N VAL A 384 30.20 -19.41 -4.12
CA VAL A 384 28.95 -18.82 -4.65
C VAL A 384 27.77 -19.01 -3.68
N PHE A 385 27.70 -20.12 -2.97
CA PHE A 385 26.65 -20.34 -1.98
C PHE A 385 26.84 -19.51 -0.70
N ALA A 386 28.08 -19.12 -0.40
CA ALA A 386 28.43 -18.45 0.86
C ALA A 386 27.71 -17.12 1.07
N GLY A 387 27.44 -16.34 0.02
CA GLY A 387 26.74 -15.07 0.14
C GLY A 387 25.30 -15.23 0.63
N PRO A 388 24.44 -16.00 -0.08
CA PRO A 388 23.11 -16.34 0.41
C PRO A 388 23.11 -16.97 1.81
N ALA A 389 24.05 -17.88 2.08
CA ALA A 389 24.18 -18.52 3.39
C ALA A 389 24.52 -17.53 4.51
N ALA A 390 25.39 -16.55 4.26
CA ALA A 390 25.74 -15.52 5.23
C ALA A 390 24.54 -14.65 5.60
N ASN A 391 23.70 -14.28 4.62
CA ASN A 391 22.45 -13.56 4.89
C ASN A 391 21.48 -14.38 5.74
N PHE A 392 21.40 -15.68 5.51
CA PHE A 392 20.56 -16.58 6.29
C PHE A 392 21.01 -16.66 7.75
N VAL A 393 22.32 -16.81 7.98
CA VAL A 393 22.91 -16.77 9.33
C VAL A 393 22.68 -15.40 9.99
N PHE A 394 22.87 -14.31 9.26
CA PHE A 394 22.66 -12.96 9.76
C PHE A 394 21.20 -12.70 10.17
N ALA A 395 20.22 -13.19 9.42
CA ALA A 395 18.82 -13.10 9.78
C ALA A 395 18.52 -13.82 11.10
N ILE A 396 19.03 -15.05 11.27
CA ILE A 396 18.88 -15.84 12.51
C ILE A 396 19.49 -15.09 13.70
N LEU A 397 20.73 -14.62 13.56
CA LEU A 397 21.43 -13.90 14.63
C LEU A 397 20.76 -12.55 14.94
N GLY A 398 20.30 -11.83 13.92
CA GLY A 398 19.57 -10.56 14.08
C GLY A 398 18.25 -10.76 14.83
N LEU A 399 17.48 -11.79 14.47
CA LEU A 399 16.23 -12.14 15.15
C LEU A 399 16.49 -12.61 16.59
N ALA A 400 17.52 -13.41 16.82
CA ALA A 400 17.95 -13.81 18.16
C ALA A 400 18.34 -12.58 19.01
N GLY A 401 19.09 -11.63 18.42
CA GLY A 401 19.43 -10.37 19.07
C GLY A 401 18.19 -9.54 19.43
N LEU A 402 17.19 -9.50 18.53
CA LEU A 402 15.92 -8.83 18.78
C LEU A 402 15.17 -9.47 19.97
N PHE A 403 15.06 -10.80 20.00
CA PHE A 403 14.42 -11.53 21.10
C PHE A 403 15.19 -11.39 22.42
N LEU A 404 16.50 -11.24 22.37
CA LEU A 404 17.33 -11.01 23.55
C LEU A 404 17.11 -9.61 24.14
N VAL A 405 17.03 -8.58 23.29
CA VAL A 405 16.98 -7.17 23.72
C VAL A 405 15.55 -6.70 24.02
N LEU A 406 14.59 -7.04 23.15
CA LEU A 406 13.21 -6.55 23.23
C LEU A 406 12.24 -7.59 23.78
N GLY A 407 12.64 -8.86 23.85
CA GLY A 407 11.75 -9.98 24.10
C GLY A 407 10.90 -10.34 22.87
N GLN A 408 10.22 -11.49 22.95
CA GLN A 408 9.30 -11.95 21.91
C GLN A 408 7.86 -11.63 22.32
N PRO A 409 7.10 -10.86 21.52
CA PRO A 409 5.67 -10.70 21.75
C PRO A 409 4.96 -12.01 21.39
N VAL A 410 4.42 -12.69 22.40
CA VAL A 410 3.68 -13.94 22.23
C VAL A 410 2.22 -13.71 22.57
N THR A 411 1.38 -13.84 21.55
CA THR A 411 -0.08 -13.80 21.71
C THR A 411 -0.58 -15.21 21.97
N GLN A 412 -1.22 -15.43 23.14
CA GLN A 412 -1.76 -16.74 23.46
C GLN A 412 -2.87 -17.13 22.47
N PRO A 413 -3.09 -18.42 22.21
CA PRO A 413 -4.07 -18.90 21.23
C PRO A 413 -5.51 -18.84 21.80
N VAL A 414 -5.91 -17.69 22.32
CA VAL A 414 -7.23 -17.43 22.89
C VAL A 414 -8.04 -16.56 21.93
N ILE A 415 -9.28 -16.97 21.67
CA ILE A 415 -10.21 -16.28 20.79
C ILE A 415 -10.74 -15.03 21.51
N GLY A 416 -10.41 -13.85 21.01
CA GLY A 416 -10.91 -12.56 21.50
C GLY A 416 -12.25 -12.15 20.88
N SER A 417 -12.48 -12.52 19.62
CA SER A 417 -13.78 -12.36 18.98
C SER A 417 -14.01 -13.41 17.90
N VAL A 418 -15.29 -13.69 17.64
CA VAL A 418 -15.76 -14.55 16.55
C VAL A 418 -16.64 -13.71 15.64
N GLN A 419 -16.34 -13.72 14.33
CA GLN A 419 -17.10 -12.96 13.34
C GLN A 419 -18.42 -13.66 13.02
N ALA A 420 -19.51 -12.91 12.93
CA ALA A 420 -20.82 -13.44 12.53
C ALA A 420 -20.79 -14.02 11.11
N GLY A 421 -21.45 -15.16 10.91
CA GLY A 421 -21.48 -15.92 9.68
C GLY A 421 -20.18 -16.65 9.33
N SER A 422 -19.17 -16.64 10.20
CA SER A 422 -17.85 -17.23 9.94
C SER A 422 -17.80 -18.76 10.11
N ALA A 423 -16.72 -19.38 9.63
CA ALA A 423 -16.47 -20.80 9.85
C ALA A 423 -16.37 -21.15 11.35
N ALA A 424 -15.77 -20.26 12.14
CA ALA A 424 -15.65 -20.41 13.58
C ALA A 424 -16.99 -20.36 14.30
N GLU A 425 -17.89 -19.46 13.89
CA GLU A 425 -19.24 -19.39 14.47
C GLU A 425 -20.04 -20.65 14.14
N VAL A 426 -20.00 -21.11 12.89
CA VAL A 426 -20.66 -22.36 12.45
C VAL A 426 -20.12 -23.58 13.20
N ALA A 427 -18.82 -23.60 13.47
CA ALA A 427 -18.18 -24.65 14.26
C ALA A 427 -18.46 -24.55 15.77
N GLY A 428 -19.13 -23.48 16.24
CA GLY A 428 -19.48 -23.30 17.64
C GLY A 428 -18.34 -22.81 18.54
N LEU A 429 -17.29 -22.24 17.96
CA LEU A 429 -16.23 -21.54 18.70
C LEU A 429 -16.79 -20.26 19.33
N LYS A 430 -16.28 -19.92 20.51
CA LYS A 430 -16.73 -18.76 21.30
C LYS A 430 -15.56 -17.91 21.74
N THR A 431 -15.83 -16.64 22.02
CA THR A 431 -14.88 -15.77 22.72
C THR A 431 -14.46 -16.39 24.06
N GLY A 432 -13.17 -16.37 24.34
CA GLY A 432 -12.55 -16.98 25.52
C GLY A 432 -12.07 -18.42 25.31
N ASP A 433 -12.44 -19.08 24.22
CA ASP A 433 -11.93 -20.40 23.88
C ASP A 433 -10.43 -20.36 23.59
N ARG A 434 -9.68 -21.33 24.11
CA ARG A 434 -8.26 -21.52 23.82
C ARG A 434 -8.08 -22.68 22.86
N ILE A 435 -7.50 -22.43 21.69
CA ILE A 435 -7.15 -23.48 20.75
C ILE A 435 -5.80 -24.08 21.18
N VAL A 436 -5.79 -25.34 21.60
CA VAL A 436 -4.61 -26.03 22.12
C VAL A 436 -3.92 -26.90 21.07
N ALA A 437 -4.66 -27.37 20.07
CA ALA A 437 -4.10 -28.11 18.94
C ALA A 437 -4.98 -28.00 17.68
N ILE A 438 -4.36 -28.18 16.51
CA ILE A 438 -5.03 -28.27 15.21
C ILE A 438 -4.47 -29.47 14.44
N ASN A 439 -5.35 -30.38 14.01
CA ASN A 439 -4.98 -31.63 13.32
C ASN A 439 -3.91 -32.42 14.10
N GLY A 440 -4.04 -32.47 15.43
CA GLY A 440 -3.09 -33.12 16.34
C GLY A 440 -1.78 -32.35 16.59
N ASN A 441 -1.54 -31.21 15.94
CA ASN A 441 -0.36 -30.38 16.18
C ASN A 441 -0.64 -29.35 17.27
N ALA A 442 0.21 -29.30 18.31
CA ALA A 442 0.07 -28.33 19.39
C ALA A 442 0.18 -26.88 18.88
N VAL A 443 -0.71 -26.03 19.37
CA VAL A 443 -0.74 -24.59 19.07
C VAL A 443 -0.27 -23.84 20.31
N ALA A 444 0.88 -23.20 20.21
CA ALA A 444 1.44 -22.41 21.31
C ALA A 444 1.02 -20.94 21.23
N ARG A 445 0.75 -20.43 20.03
CA ARG A 445 0.50 -19.01 19.76
C ARG A 445 -0.64 -18.81 18.78
N PHE A 446 -1.31 -17.67 18.87
CA PHE A 446 -2.38 -17.35 17.95
C PHE A 446 -1.93 -17.29 16.47
N GLN A 447 -0.69 -16.84 16.22
CA GLN A 447 -0.10 -16.80 14.89
C GLN A 447 0.06 -18.20 14.28
N ASP A 448 0.25 -19.24 15.09
CA ASP A 448 0.36 -20.62 14.60
C ASP A 448 -0.98 -21.09 14.01
N ILE A 449 -2.11 -20.65 14.58
CA ILE A 449 -3.45 -20.91 14.03
C ILE A 449 -3.58 -20.31 12.64
N GLN A 450 -3.22 -19.04 12.47
CA GLN A 450 -3.30 -18.35 11.18
C GLN A 450 -2.41 -19.01 10.13
N ARG A 451 -1.22 -19.46 10.53
CA ARG A 451 -0.29 -20.19 9.65
C ARG A 451 -0.89 -21.52 9.20
N ILE A 452 -1.44 -22.33 10.12
CA ILE A 452 -2.02 -23.64 9.81
C ILE A 452 -3.25 -23.48 8.90
N VAL A 453 -4.13 -22.52 9.20
CA VAL A 453 -5.31 -22.21 8.36
C VAL A 453 -4.90 -21.78 6.95
N ARG A 454 -3.78 -21.07 6.78
CA ARG A 454 -3.23 -20.67 5.48
C ARG A 454 -2.65 -21.81 4.65
N ILE A 455 -2.34 -22.94 5.27
CA ILE A 455 -1.78 -24.12 4.61
C ILE A 455 -2.89 -25.10 4.23
N GLU A 456 -3.91 -25.25 5.06
CA GLU A 456 -5.00 -26.21 4.88
C GLU A 456 -6.23 -25.54 4.23
N ILE A 457 -6.13 -25.24 2.94
CA ILE A 457 -7.20 -24.60 2.16
C ILE A 457 -8.33 -25.63 1.90
N GLU A 458 -9.57 -25.24 2.18
CA GLU A 458 -10.80 -26.03 2.00
C GLU A 458 -10.87 -27.40 2.72
N ARG A 459 -9.90 -27.73 3.56
CA ARG A 459 -9.92 -28.97 4.37
C ARG A 459 -10.49 -28.69 5.76
N PRO A 460 -11.38 -29.55 6.28
CA PRO A 460 -11.81 -29.45 7.67
C PRO A 460 -10.60 -29.54 8.61
N LEU A 461 -10.53 -28.62 9.56
CA LEU A 461 -9.53 -28.61 10.62
C LEU A 461 -10.14 -29.21 11.88
N ASP A 462 -9.49 -30.20 12.46
CA ASP A 462 -9.83 -30.72 13.78
C ASP A 462 -9.16 -29.85 14.85
N LEU A 463 -9.96 -29.00 15.50
CA LEU A 463 -9.52 -28.06 16.52
C LEU A 463 -9.74 -28.67 17.90
N SER A 464 -8.67 -28.89 18.66
CA SER A 464 -8.79 -29.16 20.09
C SER A 464 -8.94 -27.83 20.83
N VAL A 465 -10.09 -27.63 21.47
CA VAL A 465 -10.49 -26.37 22.11
C VAL A 465 -10.66 -26.58 23.60
N GLN A 466 -10.06 -25.70 24.40
CA GLN A 466 -10.24 -25.62 25.83
C GLN A 466 -11.18 -24.47 26.18
N ARG A 467 -12.30 -24.77 26.85
CA ARG A 467 -13.28 -23.80 27.35
C ARG A 467 -13.43 -24.01 28.85
N GLY A 468 -12.89 -23.10 29.65
CA GLY A 468 -12.79 -23.29 31.10
C GLY A 468 -11.89 -24.48 31.45
N ALA A 469 -12.43 -25.48 32.17
CA ALA A 469 -11.69 -26.68 32.56
C ALA A 469 -11.82 -27.85 31.56
N GLU A 470 -12.72 -27.74 30.59
CA GLU A 470 -13.02 -28.82 29.65
C GLU A 470 -12.26 -28.62 28.33
N THR A 471 -11.79 -29.73 27.76
CA THR A 471 -11.17 -29.78 26.43
C THR A 471 -12.01 -30.69 25.54
N PHE A 472 -12.38 -30.21 24.35
CA PHE A 472 -13.18 -30.94 23.38
C PHE A 472 -12.68 -30.67 21.96
N SER A 473 -13.04 -31.55 21.01
CA SER A 473 -12.71 -31.37 19.60
C SER A 473 -13.86 -30.70 18.85
N VAL A 474 -13.50 -29.82 17.92
CA VAL A 474 -14.40 -29.11 17.02
C VAL A 474 -13.85 -29.17 15.62
N GLU A 475 -14.66 -29.64 14.68
CA GLU A 475 -14.31 -29.56 13.26
C GLU A 475 -14.70 -28.19 12.69
N ALA A 476 -13.75 -27.47 12.09
CA ALA A 476 -14.00 -26.19 11.45
C ALA A 476 -13.41 -26.17 10.04
N LYS A 477 -14.23 -25.91 9.03
CA LYS A 477 -13.79 -25.77 7.63
C LYS A 477 -13.49 -24.31 7.31
N PRO A 478 -12.21 -23.90 7.07
CA PRO A 478 -11.88 -22.54 6.69
C PRO A 478 -12.64 -22.08 5.44
N ARG A 479 -13.03 -20.81 5.41
CA ARG A 479 -13.64 -20.19 4.23
C ARG A 479 -12.63 -19.29 3.55
N VAL A 480 -12.58 -19.32 2.22
CA VAL A 480 -11.75 -18.40 1.44
C VAL A 480 -12.46 -17.05 1.41
N VAL A 481 -11.79 -16.01 1.92
CA VAL A 481 -12.23 -14.62 1.79
C VAL A 481 -11.26 -13.90 0.87
N GLN A 482 -11.77 -13.01 0.03
CA GLN A 482 -10.91 -12.15 -0.77
C GLN A 482 -10.48 -10.95 0.06
N ARG A 483 -9.17 -10.72 0.16
CA ARG A 483 -8.60 -9.59 0.89
C ARG A 483 -7.65 -8.84 -0.02
N LYS A 484 -7.70 -7.51 0.04
CA LYS A 484 -6.73 -6.67 -0.67
C LYS A 484 -5.35 -6.80 0.00
N GLY A 485 -4.37 -7.29 -0.74
CA GLY A 485 -2.97 -7.34 -0.37
C GLY A 485 -2.34 -5.95 -0.28
N VAL A 486 -1.12 -5.86 0.24
CA VAL A 486 -0.42 -4.58 0.49
C VAL A 486 -0.22 -3.78 -0.80
N PHE A 487 -0.11 -4.45 -1.95
CA PHE A 487 0.09 -3.83 -3.26
C PHE A 487 -1.21 -3.55 -4.02
N GLY A 488 -2.36 -3.86 -3.42
CA GLY A 488 -3.68 -3.59 -4.01
C GLY A 488 -4.31 -4.76 -4.76
N ASP A 489 -3.59 -5.88 -4.89
CA ASP A 489 -4.07 -7.12 -5.50
C ASP A 489 -5.09 -7.82 -4.59
N MET A 490 -6.03 -8.58 -5.15
CA MET A 490 -6.98 -9.36 -4.35
C MET A 490 -6.39 -10.74 -4.07
N GLU A 491 -5.97 -10.98 -2.83
CA GLU A 491 -5.48 -12.27 -2.35
C GLU A 491 -6.64 -13.12 -1.84
N LYS A 492 -6.69 -14.39 -2.23
CA LYS A 492 -7.60 -15.39 -1.66
C LYS A 492 -6.99 -15.92 -0.37
N VAL A 493 -7.57 -15.56 0.78
CA VAL A 493 -7.03 -15.96 2.09
C VAL A 493 -8.03 -16.87 2.80
N PRO A 494 -7.67 -18.12 3.14
CA PRO A 494 -8.50 -18.95 3.99
C PRO A 494 -8.53 -18.36 5.41
N VAL A 495 -9.74 -18.25 5.99
CA VAL A 495 -9.94 -17.72 7.33
C VAL A 495 -10.96 -18.55 8.11
N LEU A 496 -10.73 -18.66 9.43
CA LEU A 496 -11.74 -19.16 10.36
C LEU A 496 -12.72 -18.06 10.80
N GLY A 497 -12.33 -16.78 10.73
CA GLY A 497 -13.13 -15.65 11.22
C GLY A 497 -13.02 -15.43 12.74
N ILE A 498 -11.82 -15.63 13.28
CA ILE A 498 -11.48 -15.37 14.69
C ILE A 498 -10.39 -14.31 14.79
N SER A 499 -10.45 -13.49 15.84
CA SER A 499 -9.37 -12.57 16.21
C SER A 499 -8.75 -12.99 17.55
N ALA A 500 -7.47 -12.66 17.74
CA ALA A 500 -6.83 -12.84 19.03
C ALA A 500 -7.44 -11.89 20.07
N ASP A 501 -7.41 -12.28 21.34
CA ASP A 501 -7.64 -11.35 22.45
C ASP A 501 -6.42 -10.42 22.60
N PRO A 502 -6.56 -9.09 22.41
CA PRO A 502 -5.46 -8.15 22.54
C PRO A 502 -4.79 -8.18 23.93
N SER A 503 -5.55 -8.50 24.99
CA SER A 503 -5.04 -8.59 26.36
C SER A 503 -4.23 -9.87 26.63
N SER A 504 -4.25 -10.82 25.70
CA SER A 504 -3.53 -12.09 25.80
C SER A 504 -2.09 -12.05 25.27
N THR A 505 -1.63 -10.89 24.79
CA THR A 505 -0.25 -10.69 24.33
C THR A 505 0.67 -10.44 25.51
N ARG A 506 1.72 -11.26 25.64
CA ARG A 506 2.76 -11.10 26.67
C ARG A 506 4.13 -11.09 26.01
N VAL A 507 5.01 -10.23 26.51
CA VAL A 507 6.41 -10.23 26.07
C VAL A 507 7.17 -11.26 26.90
N ILE A 508 7.75 -12.25 26.24
CA ILE A 508 8.60 -13.26 26.86
C ILE A 508 10.05 -12.82 26.69
N SER A 509 10.79 -12.72 27.80
CA SER A 509 12.24 -12.45 27.75
C SER A 509 13.01 -13.74 27.48
N HIS A 510 14.00 -13.68 26.60
CA HIS A 510 14.83 -14.84 26.24
C HIS A 510 16.25 -14.69 26.81
N SER A 511 16.84 -15.81 27.24
CA SER A 511 18.29 -15.94 27.40
C SER A 511 18.98 -16.03 26.03
N PRO A 512 20.30 -15.83 25.91
CA PRO A 512 21.00 -15.96 24.63
C PRO A 512 20.77 -17.31 23.92
N GLY A 513 20.79 -18.42 24.68
CA GLY A 513 20.54 -19.75 24.12
C GLY A 513 19.08 -19.96 23.69
N SER A 514 18.12 -19.50 24.49
CA SER A 514 16.70 -19.63 24.15
C SER A 514 16.27 -18.67 23.04
N ALA A 515 16.92 -17.52 22.89
CA ALA A 515 16.69 -16.59 21.78
C ALA A 515 17.17 -17.19 20.46
N LEU A 516 18.37 -17.80 20.46
CA LEU A 516 18.89 -18.49 19.28
C LEU A 516 18.01 -19.67 18.89
N MET A 517 17.62 -20.53 19.85
CA MET A 517 16.73 -21.66 19.59
C MET A 517 15.39 -21.21 19.01
N GLU A 518 14.80 -20.14 19.56
CA GLU A 518 13.53 -19.61 19.06
C GLU A 518 13.67 -18.99 17.66
N SER A 519 14.75 -18.25 17.39
CA SER A 519 15.01 -17.71 16.05
C SER A 519 15.17 -18.82 15.00
N LEU A 520 15.79 -19.95 15.36
CA LEU A 520 15.92 -21.13 14.52
C LEU A 520 14.55 -21.76 14.25
N ARG A 521 13.71 -21.93 15.28
CA ARG A 521 12.35 -22.47 15.14
C ARG A 521 11.47 -21.59 14.25
N GLU A 522 11.53 -20.27 14.41
CA GLU A 522 10.81 -19.33 13.54
C GLU A 522 11.25 -19.46 12.08
N THR A 523 12.56 -19.55 11.87
CA THR A 523 13.14 -19.67 10.54
C THR A 523 12.77 -21.00 9.89
N GLU A 524 12.84 -22.11 10.64
CA GLU A 524 12.40 -23.44 10.20
C GLU A 524 10.90 -23.43 9.85
N GLY A 525 10.06 -22.82 10.69
CA GLY A 525 8.62 -22.71 10.47
C GLY A 525 8.28 -21.95 9.19
N MET A 526 8.99 -20.85 8.91
CA MET A 526 8.85 -20.10 7.65
C MET A 526 9.27 -20.95 6.45
N ILE A 527 10.46 -21.56 6.49
CA ILE A 527 10.97 -22.41 5.41
C ILE A 527 9.98 -23.54 5.11
N ARG A 528 9.56 -24.28 6.14
CA ARG A 528 8.64 -25.41 5.99
C ARG A 528 7.34 -24.96 5.34
N SER A 529 6.79 -23.82 5.77
CA SER A 529 5.55 -23.26 5.20
C SER A 529 5.72 -22.90 3.72
N THR A 530 6.86 -22.28 3.36
CA THR A 530 7.18 -21.94 1.96
C THR A 530 7.28 -23.20 1.11
N PHE A 531 7.99 -24.24 1.55
CA PHE A 531 8.10 -25.49 0.78
C PHE A 531 6.78 -26.25 0.67
N ILE A 532 5.96 -26.27 1.73
CA ILE A 532 4.61 -26.85 1.66
C ILE A 532 3.77 -26.09 0.63
N GLY A 533 3.77 -24.75 0.67
CA GLY A 533 3.04 -23.93 -0.30
C GLY A 533 3.50 -24.17 -1.74
N ILE A 534 4.81 -24.23 -1.97
CA ILE A 534 5.38 -24.58 -3.30
C ILE A 534 4.95 -25.98 -3.73
N GLY A 535 5.01 -26.97 -2.83
CA GLY A 535 4.58 -28.33 -3.13
C GLY A 535 3.09 -28.42 -3.46
N GLN A 536 2.24 -27.65 -2.78
CA GLN A 536 0.81 -27.56 -3.06
C GLN A 536 0.53 -26.92 -4.43
N MET A 537 1.30 -25.91 -4.83
CA MET A 537 1.20 -25.31 -6.18
C MET A 537 1.61 -26.32 -7.26
N ILE A 538 2.70 -27.06 -7.05
CA ILE A 538 3.17 -28.08 -8.00
C ILE A 538 2.15 -29.22 -8.15
N ASN A 539 1.51 -29.63 -7.05
CA ASN A 539 0.51 -30.70 -7.04
C ASN A 539 -0.91 -30.23 -7.42
N GLY A 540 -1.10 -28.94 -7.73
CA GLY A 540 -2.39 -28.39 -8.18
C GLY A 540 -3.46 -28.27 -7.09
N THR A 541 -3.08 -28.38 -5.81
CA THR A 541 -3.99 -28.22 -4.66
C THR A 541 -4.07 -26.79 -4.15
N ARG A 542 -3.29 -25.87 -4.73
CA ARG A 542 -3.23 -24.44 -4.40
C ARG A 542 -3.00 -23.64 -5.68
N ASP A 543 -3.76 -22.59 -5.88
CA ASP A 543 -3.59 -21.66 -7.01
C ASP A 543 -2.43 -20.68 -6.71
N SER A 544 -1.81 -20.13 -7.75
CA SER A 544 -0.84 -19.03 -7.64
C SER A 544 -1.43 -17.74 -7.06
N GLU A 545 -2.76 -17.61 -7.06
CA GLU A 545 -3.51 -16.49 -6.46
C GLU A 545 -3.80 -16.67 -4.95
N GLU A 546 -3.45 -17.82 -4.36
CA GLU A 546 -3.69 -18.20 -2.96
C GLU A 546 -2.39 -18.27 -2.15
#